data_AF-A0A842MVI9-F1
#
_entry.id   AF-A0A842MVI9-F1
#
_cell.length_a   1.000
_cell.length_b   1.000
_cell.length_c   1.000
_cell.angle_alpha   90.00
_cell.angle_beta   90.00
_cell.angle_gamma   90.00
#
_symmetry.space_group_name_H-M   'P 1'
#
loop_
_entity.id
_entity.type
_entity.pdbx_description
1 polymer ?
#
loop_
_entity_poly.entity_id
_entity_poly.type
_entity_poly.pdbx_seq_one_letter_code
_entity_poly.pdbx_strand_id
1 'polypeptide(L)'
;MTASDVVRAMMRAGYPRDEIYDMLVEAGLKGEQAQLLIERIIVEFDQRNLVSRPSRIAAEVSRLFLESFDNFVQEVRSRADQFSLKQDIMRNELEKLKRALATLARQPRTKRK
;
A
#
# COMPACT_ATOMS: atom_id res chain seq x y z
N MET A 1 19.17 -14.29 8.69
CA MET A 1 18.07 -14.01 9.64
C MET A 1 17.40 -15.34 9.95
N THR A 2 17.30 -15.76 11.22
CA THR A 2 16.71 -17.07 11.57
C THR A 2 15.20 -16.97 11.77
N ALA A 3 14.45 -18.07 11.62
CA ALA A 3 13.01 -18.09 11.88
C ALA A 3 12.69 -17.64 13.32
N SER A 4 13.56 -17.94 14.28
CA SER A 4 13.45 -17.48 15.66
C SER A 4 13.55 -15.95 15.78
N ASP A 5 14.43 -15.30 15.01
CA ASP A 5 14.56 -13.83 15.01
C ASP A 5 13.29 -13.16 14.49
N VAL A 6 12.66 -13.74 13.47
CA VAL A 6 11.40 -13.26 12.90
C VAL A 6 10.28 -13.33 13.93
N VAL A 7 10.11 -14.48 14.59
CA VAL A 7 9.10 -14.66 15.64
C VAL A 7 9.30 -13.66 16.79
N ARG A 8 10.55 -13.47 17.24
CA ARG A 8 10.85 -12.45 18.27
C ARG A 8 10.49 -11.04 17.82
N ALA A 9 10.76 -10.69 16.57
CA ALA A 9 10.43 -9.38 16.02
C ALA A 9 8.91 -9.16 15.96
N MET A 10 8.16 -10.15 15.48
CA MET A 10 6.69 -10.11 15.41
C MET A 10 6.06 -10.01 16.80
N MET A 11 6.53 -10.80 17.77
CA MET A 11 6.05 -10.71 19.15
C MET A 11 6.31 -9.33 19.79
N ARG A 12 7.47 -8.72 19.53
CA ARG A 12 7.78 -7.35 19.99
C ARG A 12 6.92 -6.29 19.30
N ALA A 13 6.54 -6.53 18.06
CA ALA A 13 5.64 -5.66 17.32
C ALA A 13 4.16 -5.87 17.69
N GLY A 14 3.84 -6.87 18.51
CA GLY A 14 2.50 -7.09 19.06
C GLY A 14 1.58 -7.91 18.15
N TYR A 15 2.14 -8.64 17.18
CA TYR A 15 1.34 -9.56 16.35
C TYR A 15 0.72 -10.67 17.20
N PRO A 16 -0.53 -11.08 16.92
CA PRO A 16 -1.16 -12.21 17.60
C PRO A 16 -0.48 -13.52 17.22
N ARG A 17 -0.56 -14.51 18.11
CA ARG A 17 0.16 -15.79 17.97
C ARG A 17 -0.29 -16.56 16.73
N ASP A 18 -1.57 -16.49 16.40
CA ASP A 18 -2.16 -17.19 15.26
C ASP A 18 -1.60 -16.63 13.93
N GLU A 19 -1.44 -15.32 13.82
CA GLU A 19 -0.81 -14.69 12.64
C GLU A 19 0.68 -15.07 12.50
N ILE A 20 1.39 -15.20 13.62
CA ILE A 20 2.78 -15.68 13.62
C ILE A 20 2.84 -17.14 13.18
N TYR A 21 1.90 -17.97 13.65
CA TYR A 21 1.80 -19.37 13.29
C TYR A 21 1.53 -19.56 11.79
N ASP A 22 0.51 -18.87 11.27
CA ASP A 22 0.12 -18.95 9.86
C ASP A 22 1.28 -18.55 8.95
N MET A 23 1.97 -17.45 9.25
CA MET A 23 3.13 -17.00 8.48
C MET A 23 4.26 -18.06 8.45
N LEU A 24 4.55 -18.70 9.58
CA LEU A 24 5.59 -19.74 9.63
C LEU A 24 5.20 -20.97 8.80
N VAL A 25 3.94 -21.38 8.84
CA VAL A 25 3.42 -22.51 8.05
C VAL A 25 3.45 -22.17 6.56
N GLU A 26 3.02 -20.97 6.18
CA GLU A 26 3.11 -20.46 4.80
C GLU A 26 4.55 -20.36 4.30
N ALA A 27 5.50 -20.03 5.18
CA ALA A 27 6.94 -20.03 4.89
C ALA A 27 7.55 -21.44 4.80
N GLY A 28 6.74 -22.49 4.98
CA GLY A 28 7.13 -23.88 4.79
C GLY A 28 7.59 -24.61 6.05
N LEU A 29 7.40 -24.04 7.26
CA LEU A 29 7.59 -24.80 8.49
C LEU A 29 6.43 -25.79 8.68
N LYS A 30 6.75 -26.97 9.21
CA LYS A 30 5.70 -27.90 9.66
C LYS A 30 4.96 -27.29 10.85
N GLY A 31 3.64 -27.46 10.92
CA GLY A 31 2.80 -26.88 11.97
C GLY A 31 3.30 -27.15 13.40
N GLU A 32 3.72 -28.38 13.70
CA GLU A 32 4.31 -28.72 15.01
C GLU A 32 5.62 -27.97 15.29
N GLN A 33 6.45 -27.79 14.27
CA GLN A 33 7.72 -27.05 14.42
C GLN A 33 7.48 -25.55 14.61
N ALA A 34 6.50 -24.99 13.89
CA ALA A 34 6.07 -23.61 14.07
C ALA A 34 5.54 -23.38 15.50
N GLN A 35 4.70 -24.29 15.98
CA GLN A 35 4.11 -24.19 17.32
C GLN A 35 5.16 -24.30 18.43
N LEU A 36 6.03 -25.31 18.38
CA LEU A 36 7.13 -25.46 19.35
C LEU A 36 8.08 -24.26 19.36
N LEU A 37 8.35 -23.67 18.20
CA LEU A 37 9.17 -22.47 18.09
C LEU A 37 8.51 -21.26 18.78
N ILE A 38 7.22 -21.05 18.52
CA ILE A 38 6.44 -19.97 19.14
C ILE A 38 6.37 -20.15 20.66
N GLU A 39 6.02 -21.34 21.14
CA GLU A 39 5.93 -21.65 22.58
C GLU A 39 7.27 -21.42 23.30
N ARG A 40 8.38 -21.89 22.71
CA ARG A 40 9.72 -21.68 23.27
C ARG A 40 10.05 -20.20 23.41
N ILE A 41 9.70 -19.39 22.41
CA ILE A 41 10.00 -17.96 22.42
C ILE A 41 9.09 -17.21 23.39
N ILE A 42 7.82 -17.62 23.54
CA ILE A 42 6.92 -17.07 24.57
C ILE A 42 7.50 -17.31 25.96
N VAL A 43 7.93 -18.53 26.26
CA VAL A 43 8.57 -18.85 27.54
C VAL A 43 9.83 -17.98 27.74
N GLU A 44 10.62 -17.77 26.68
CA GLU A 44 11.79 -16.88 26.75
C GLU A 44 11.41 -15.41 27.04
N PHE A 45 10.29 -14.93 26.50
CA PHE A 45 9.77 -13.58 26.75
C PHE A 45 9.25 -13.43 28.17
N ASP A 46 8.46 -14.40 28.64
CA ASP A 46 7.89 -14.42 29.98
C ASP A 46 9.00 -14.50 31.05
N GLN A 47 9.96 -15.41 30.89
CA GLN A 47 11.10 -15.57 31.81
C GLN A 47 11.95 -14.30 31.94
N ARG A 48 12.03 -13.51 30.86
CA ARG A 48 12.84 -12.29 30.82
C ARG A 48 12.02 -11.03 31.11
N ASN A 49 10.75 -11.14 31.48
CA ASN A 49 9.81 -10.01 31.58
C ASN A 49 9.86 -9.09 30.34
N LEU A 50 10.08 -9.68 29.16
CA LEU A 50 10.02 -8.98 27.88
C LEU A 50 8.54 -8.77 27.54
N VAL A 51 7.91 -7.81 28.23
CA VAL A 51 6.57 -7.36 27.87
C VAL A 51 6.63 -6.86 26.42
N SER A 52 5.67 -7.28 25.58
CA SER A 52 5.44 -6.68 24.27
C SER A 52 5.13 -5.20 24.49
N ARG A 53 6.17 -4.39 24.47
CA ARG A 53 6.09 -2.94 24.45
C ARG A 53 6.55 -2.56 23.06
N PRO A 54 5.71 -1.89 22.25
CA PRO A 54 6.27 -1.18 21.11
C PRO A 54 7.37 -0.31 21.69
N SER A 55 8.62 -0.62 21.34
CA SER A 55 9.75 0.16 21.81
C SER A 55 9.51 1.61 21.38
N ARG A 56 10.10 2.58 22.07
CA ARG A 56 10.05 3.98 21.61
C ARG A 56 10.38 4.09 20.12
N ILE A 57 11.33 3.27 19.64
CA ILE A 57 11.71 3.16 18.23
C ILE A 57 10.55 2.64 17.38
N ALA A 58 9.85 1.57 17.80
CA ALA A 58 8.69 1.05 17.06
C ALA A 58 7.58 2.10 16.92
N ALA A 59 7.27 2.83 17.99
CA ALA A 59 6.29 3.91 17.95
C ALA A 59 6.74 5.06 17.02
N GLU A 60 8.03 5.40 17.06
CA GLU A 60 8.62 6.45 16.23
C GLU A 60 8.66 6.06 14.74
N VAL A 61 8.97 4.79 14.42
CA VAL A 61 8.88 4.24 13.06
C VAL A 61 7.44 4.22 12.57
N SER A 62 6.48 3.77 13.38
CA SER A 62 5.06 3.81 13.01
C SER A 62 4.59 5.23 12.73
N ARG A 63 5.01 6.22 13.53
CA ARG A 63 4.69 7.63 13.28
C ARG A 63 5.26 8.13 11.95
N LEU A 64 6.55 7.89 11.70
CA LEU A 64 7.21 8.29 10.46
C LEU A 64 6.57 7.64 9.23
N PHE A 65 6.19 6.36 9.36
CA PHE A 65 5.51 5.64 8.29
C PHE A 65 4.12 6.23 8.01
N LEU A 66 3.33 6.53 9.04
CA LEU A 66 2.02 7.14 8.89
C LEU A 66 2.09 8.53 8.25
N GLU A 67 3.05 9.36 8.66
CA GLU A 67 3.29 10.67 8.05
C GLU A 67 3.69 10.54 6.58
N SER A 68 4.61 9.63 6.26
CA SER A 68 5.03 9.37 4.87
C SER A 68 3.88 8.85 4.01
N PHE A 69 3.05 7.96 4.57
CA PHE A 69 1.90 7.40 3.89
C PHE A 69 0.83 8.44 3.61
N ASP A 70 0.54 9.35 4.55
CA ASP A 70 -0.41 10.43 4.33
C ASP A 70 0.07 11.38 3.22
N ASN A 71 1.34 11.75 3.22
CA ASN A 71 1.94 12.54 2.14
C ASN A 71 1.83 11.85 0.77
N PHE A 72 2.10 10.54 0.72
CA PHE A 72 1.94 9.76 -0.50
C PHE A 72 0.49 9.76 -1.00
N VAL A 73 -0.48 9.57 -0.10
CA VAL A 73 -1.92 9.60 -0.43
C VAL A 73 -2.30 10.97 -1.01
N GLN A 74 -1.82 12.07 -0.42
CA GLN A 74 -2.08 13.42 -0.92
C GLN A 74 -1.45 13.65 -2.30
N GLU A 75 -0.23 13.17 -2.54
CA GLU A 75 0.42 13.28 -3.84
C GLU A 75 -0.35 12.51 -4.92
N VAL A 76 -0.77 11.27 -4.62
CA VAL A 76 -1.57 10.45 -5.54
C VAL A 76 -2.89 11.14 -5.88
N ARG A 77 -3.59 11.70 -4.88
CA ARG A 77 -4.83 12.46 -5.11
C ARG A 77 -4.60 13.67 -6.01
N SER A 78 -3.58 14.47 -5.71
CA SER A 78 -3.22 15.64 -6.52
C SER A 78 -2.92 15.27 -7.97
N ARG A 79 -2.18 14.18 -8.20
CA ARG A 79 -1.90 13.66 -9.55
C ARG A 79 -3.17 13.19 -10.26
N ALA A 80 -4.09 12.52 -9.55
CA ALA A 80 -5.36 12.08 -10.09
C ALA A 80 -6.24 13.27 -10.52
N ASP A 81 -6.31 14.32 -9.69
CA ASP A 81 -7.06 15.54 -10.00
C ASP A 81 -6.49 16.26 -11.23
N GLN A 82 -5.16 16.39 -11.32
CA GLN A 82 -4.49 16.94 -12.49
C GLN A 82 -4.76 16.13 -13.76
N PHE A 83 -4.80 14.81 -13.64
CA PHE A 83 -5.12 13.93 -14.76
C PHE A 83 -6.57 14.11 -15.21
N SER A 84 -7.52 14.16 -14.27
CA SER A 84 -8.94 14.40 -14.56
C SER A 84 -9.14 15.73 -15.27
N LEU A 85 -8.49 16.80 -14.81
CA LEU A 85 -8.56 18.11 -15.45
C LEU A 85 -8.06 18.07 -16.90
N LYS A 86 -6.92 17.40 -17.14
CA LYS A 86 -6.38 17.24 -18.51
C LYS A 86 -7.34 16.46 -19.41
N GLN A 87 -7.97 15.41 -18.88
CA GLN A 87 -8.96 14.62 -19.61
C GLN A 87 -10.17 15.47 -20.02
N ASP A 88 -10.67 16.32 -19.13
CA ASP A 88 -11.80 17.21 -19.41
C ASP A 88 -11.45 18.26 -20.48
N ILE A 89 -10.24 18.82 -20.41
CA ILE A 89 -9.74 19.75 -21.45
C ILE A 89 -9.69 19.04 -22.81
N MET A 90 -9.08 17.85 -22.88
CA MET A 90 -9.00 17.08 -24.12
C MET A 90 -10.39 16.75 -24.69
N ARG A 91 -11.33 16.37 -23.82
CA ARG A 91 -12.72 16.08 -24.23
C ARG A 91 -13.39 17.31 -24.84
N ASN A 92 -13.20 18.47 -24.23
CA ASN A 92 -13.73 19.73 -24.74
C ASN A 92 -13.11 20.12 -26.09
N GLU A 93 -11.80 19.94 -26.27
CA GLU A 93 -11.13 20.19 -27.54
C GLU A 93 -11.61 19.25 -28.65
N LEU A 94 -11.78 17.97 -28.35
CA LEU A 94 -12.35 17.00 -29.29
C LEU A 94 -13.77 17.38 -29.72
N GLU A 95 -14.61 17.84 -28.79
CA GLU A 95 -15.97 18.30 -29.13
C GLU A 95 -15.94 19.56 -30.00
N LYS A 96 -15.03 20.51 -29.74
CA LYS A 96 -14.83 21.67 -30.63
C LYS A 96 -14.41 21.24 -32.03
N LEU A 97 -13.45 20.31 -32.15
CA LEU A 97 -12.98 19.77 -33.43
C LEU A 97 -14.11 19.07 -34.20
N LYS A 98 -14.92 18.24 -33.53
CA LYS A 98 -16.09 17.60 -34.16
C LYS A 98 -17.07 18.61 -34.72
N ARG A 99 -17.36 19.68 -33.97
CA ARG A 99 -18.26 20.76 -34.43
C ARG A 99 -17.68 21.49 -35.64
N ALA A 100 -16.39 21.84 -35.60
CA ALA A 100 -15.71 22.50 -36.72
C ALA A 100 -15.74 21.62 -37.99
N LEU A 101 -15.42 20.33 -37.88
CA LEU A 101 -15.52 19.37 -38.98
C LEU A 101 -16.94 19.28 -39.55
N ALA A 102 -17.96 19.24 -38.69
CA ALA A 102 -19.35 19.22 -39.13
C ALA A 102 -19.74 20.50 -39.88
N THR A 103 -19.24 21.68 -39.46
CA THR A 103 -19.48 22.93 -40.18
C THR A 103 -18.78 22.97 -41.55
N LEU A 104 -17.54 22.49 -41.64
CA LEU A 104 -16.79 22.36 -42.90
C LEU A 104 -17.46 21.38 -43.87
N ALA A 105 -17.95 20.24 -43.37
CA ALA A 105 -18.66 19.26 -44.18
C ALA A 105 -20.01 19.77 -44.72
N ARG A 106 -20.61 20.75 -44.04
CA ARG A 106 -21.87 21.40 -44.45
C ARG A 106 -21.67 22.60 -45.39
N GLN A 107 -20.44 23.07 -45.61
CA GLN A 107 -20.18 24.09 -46.61
C GLN A 107 -20.30 23.47 -48.02
N PRO A 108 -21.19 23.95 -48.89
CA PRO A 108 -21.25 23.48 -50.27
C PRO A 108 -19.91 23.81 -50.93
N ARG A 109 -19.33 22.83 -51.62
CA ARG A 109 -18.18 23.04 -52.52
C ARG A 109 -18.57 24.10 -53.55
N THR A 110 -18.30 25.37 -53.25
CA THR A 110 -18.40 26.44 -54.23
C THR A 110 -17.40 26.10 -55.32
N LYS A 111 -17.98 25.76 -56.48
CA LYS A 111 -17.26 25.34 -57.67
C LYS A 111 -16.19 26.39 -57.98
N ARG A 112 -14.91 25.96 -57.95
CA ARG A 112 -13.85 26.66 -58.67
C ARG A 112 -14.24 26.63 -60.15
N LYS A 113 -14.63 27.79 -60.69
CA LYS A 113 -14.56 28.09 -62.12
C LYS A 113 -13.20 28.70 -62.40
#